data_AF-A0A0L8HFV2-F1
#
_entry.id   AF-A0A0L8HFV2-F1
#
_cell.length_a   1.000
_cell.length_b   1.000
_cell.length_c   1.000
_cell.angle_alpha   90.00
_cell.angle_beta   90.00
_cell.angle_gamma   90.00
#
_symmetry.space_group_name_H-M   'P 1'
#
loop_
_entity.id
_entity.type
_entity.pdbx_description
1 polymer ?
#
loop_
_entity_poly.entity_id
_entity_poly.type
_entity_poly.pdbx_seq_one_letter_code
_entity_poly.pdbx_strand_id
1 'polypeptide(L)'
;MAQSLLKQIFYVSLTLTSFQVRYYSATIIRMSGVKSDEAAIWLSAVTAAVNFCFTLVGLYLVEKIGRRALTLGSLLGAVISLAWLAVGFYLSSENTPAVNFVEPVAVDTTCAVHKNCNQCMRDLYCGYCYMDTFRGSVNSSCLPADYDNPWLSTKGRCNSTYLPGKLTWAYDYCPTPYAWMPMVGLVLYLVFFAPGMGPMPWTINSEIYPLWARSTGNAAGTFTNWFTNLIVSMSFLSLTEVLTRHGTFWLYTTLALLGGILLAFILPETKGKTLEEVEGVFAKSWCAQGPILPSVKSIQYVHIRGLNRDGRESELDSP
;
A
#
# COMPACT_ATOMS: atom_id res chain seq x y z
N MET A 1 -16.83 -26.58 5.17
CA MET A 1 -17.46 -25.39 4.54
C MET A 1 -17.03 -24.09 5.22
N ALA A 2 -17.29 -23.90 6.53
CA ALA A 2 -16.87 -22.71 7.28
C ALA A 2 -15.34 -22.45 7.27
N GLN A 3 -14.51 -23.49 7.41
CA GLN A 3 -13.05 -23.36 7.31
C GLN A 3 -12.55 -22.93 5.92
N SER A 4 -13.27 -23.24 4.84
CA SER A 4 -12.90 -22.81 3.49
C SER A 4 -13.20 -21.33 3.29
N LEU A 5 -14.38 -20.88 3.76
CA LEU A 5 -14.76 -19.46 3.76
C LEU A 5 -13.85 -18.60 4.64
N LEU A 6 -13.44 -19.09 5.82
CA LEU A 6 -12.48 -18.38 6.68
C LEU A 6 -11.09 -18.25 6.02
N LYS A 7 -10.62 -19.27 5.31
CA LYS A 7 -9.36 -19.22 4.54
C LYS A 7 -9.45 -18.21 3.40
N GLN A 8 -10.60 -18.13 2.73
CA GLN A 8 -10.87 -17.19 1.65
C GLN A 8 -10.98 -15.75 2.16
N ILE A 9 -11.64 -15.51 3.29
CA ILE A 9 -11.71 -14.18 3.92
C ILE A 9 -10.30 -13.77 4.39
N PHE A 10 -9.55 -14.66 5.03
CA PHE A 10 -8.17 -14.36 5.48
C PHE A 10 -7.22 -14.04 4.31
N TYR A 11 -7.38 -14.72 3.17
CA TYR A 11 -6.67 -14.43 1.91
C TYR A 11 -6.90 -12.98 1.43
N VAL A 12 -8.16 -12.55 1.45
CA VAL A 12 -8.57 -11.20 1.02
C VAL A 12 -8.07 -10.14 2.00
N SER A 13 -8.14 -10.42 3.29
CA SER A 13 -7.59 -9.55 4.34
C SER A 13 -6.09 -9.34 4.21
N LEU A 14 -5.33 -10.39 3.88
CA LEU A 14 -3.86 -10.35 3.82
C LEU A 14 -3.34 -9.61 2.57
N THR A 15 -3.92 -9.88 1.40
CA THR A 15 -3.51 -9.28 0.12
C THR A 15 -3.83 -7.79 0.04
N LEU A 16 -4.88 -7.36 0.75
CA LEU A 16 -5.36 -5.99 0.70
C LEU A 16 -4.64 -5.03 1.68
N THR A 17 -3.76 -5.57 2.53
CA THR A 17 -2.84 -4.77 3.36
C THR A 17 -1.69 -4.15 2.56
N SER A 18 -1.30 -4.73 1.42
CA SER A 18 -0.16 -4.23 0.65
C SER A 18 -0.45 -2.91 -0.09
N PHE A 19 -1.67 -2.36 -0.05
CA PHE A 19 -2.07 -1.20 -0.85
C PHE A 19 -1.54 0.16 -0.34
N GLN A 20 -0.96 0.19 0.86
CA GLN A 20 -0.77 1.43 1.63
C GLN A 20 0.26 2.41 1.04
N VAL A 21 1.34 1.91 0.43
CA VAL A 21 2.39 2.78 -0.14
C VAL A 21 1.86 3.70 -1.25
N ARG A 22 0.78 3.30 -1.95
CA ARG A 22 0.15 4.19 -2.94
C ARG A 22 -0.53 5.39 -2.32
N TYR A 23 -1.20 5.22 -1.18
CA TYR A 23 -1.89 6.31 -0.48
C TYR A 23 -0.91 7.33 0.11
N TYR A 24 0.28 6.87 0.50
CA TYR A 24 1.36 7.72 1.01
C TYR A 24 2.36 8.16 -0.04
N SER A 25 2.10 7.93 -1.34
CA SER A 25 3.02 8.28 -2.42
C SER A 25 3.42 9.75 -2.40
N ALA A 26 2.47 10.66 -2.21
CA ALA A 26 2.73 12.09 -2.08
C ALA A 26 3.60 12.42 -0.86
N THR A 27 3.31 11.81 0.30
CA THR A 27 4.12 11.97 1.52
C THR A 27 5.54 11.43 1.31
N ILE A 28 5.71 10.30 0.62
CA ILE A 28 7.01 9.71 0.30
C ILE A 28 7.80 10.62 -0.65
N ILE A 29 7.13 11.20 -1.65
CA ILE A 29 7.72 12.20 -2.55
C ILE A 29 8.25 13.39 -1.75
N ARG A 30 7.46 13.95 -0.83
CA ARG A 30 7.92 15.04 0.05
C ARG A 30 9.07 14.62 0.95
N MET A 31 8.96 13.47 1.62
CA MET A 31 9.99 12.93 2.49
C MET A 31 11.33 12.66 1.79
N SER A 32 11.33 12.49 0.46
CA SER A 32 12.55 12.33 -0.34
C SER A 32 13.32 13.64 -0.55
N GLY A 33 12.68 14.79 -0.31
CA GLY A 33 13.31 16.11 -0.39
C GLY A 33 12.98 16.94 -1.62
N VAL A 34 11.82 16.69 -2.23
CA VAL A 34 11.28 17.55 -3.29
C VAL A 34 10.83 18.88 -2.68
N LYS A 35 11.51 19.97 -3.06
CA LYS A 35 11.44 21.28 -2.38
C LYS A 35 10.23 22.11 -2.77
N SER A 36 9.75 21.95 -4.01
CA SER A 36 8.65 22.75 -4.57
C SER A 36 7.36 21.93 -4.60
N ASP A 37 6.28 22.51 -4.09
CA ASP A 37 4.95 21.90 -4.14
C ASP A 37 4.53 21.57 -5.59
N GLU A 38 4.89 22.42 -6.56
CA GLU A 38 4.62 22.17 -7.99
C GLU A 38 5.27 20.89 -8.51
N ALA A 39 6.55 20.67 -8.22
CA ALA A 39 7.24 19.44 -8.63
C ALA A 39 6.64 18.21 -7.93
N ALA A 40 6.22 18.32 -6.67
CA ALA A 40 5.57 17.22 -5.96
C ALA A 40 4.21 16.86 -6.60
N ILE A 41 3.44 17.85 -7.05
CA ILE A 41 2.18 17.65 -7.79
C ILE A 41 2.45 16.96 -9.13
N TRP A 42 3.42 17.43 -9.91
CA TRP A 42 3.77 16.80 -11.19
C TRP A 42 4.29 15.38 -11.04
N LEU A 43 5.13 15.11 -10.03
CA LEU A 43 5.60 13.77 -9.72
C LEU A 43 4.44 12.85 -9.30
N SER A 44 3.46 13.38 -8.57
CA SER A 44 2.24 12.64 -8.21
C SER A 44 1.35 12.36 -9.44
N ALA A 45 1.30 13.27 -10.40
CA ALA A 45 0.60 13.04 -11.66
C ALA A 45 1.28 11.94 -12.49
N VAL A 46 2.62 11.94 -12.53
CA VAL A 46 3.40 10.89 -13.21
C VAL A 46 3.17 9.53 -12.57
N THR A 47 3.19 9.43 -11.24
CA THR A 47 2.94 8.15 -10.54
C THR A 47 1.53 7.62 -10.80
N ALA A 48 0.52 8.50 -10.87
CA ALA A 48 -0.84 8.14 -11.25
C ALA A 48 -0.93 7.63 -12.71
N ALA A 49 -0.27 8.30 -13.65
CA ALA A 49 -0.23 7.90 -15.05
C ALA A 49 0.46 6.53 -15.23
N VAL A 50 1.59 6.31 -14.56
CA VAL A 50 2.29 5.01 -14.53
C VAL A 50 1.35 3.92 -14.00
N ASN A 51 0.68 4.16 -12.87
CA ASN A 51 -0.26 3.20 -12.31
C ASN A 51 -1.40 2.87 -13.28
N PHE A 52 -1.96 3.86 -13.99
CA PHE A 52 -2.99 3.64 -15.00
C PHE A 52 -2.48 2.77 -16.16
N CYS A 53 -1.35 3.14 -16.77
CA CYS A 53 -0.77 2.42 -17.90
C CYS A 53 -0.44 0.95 -17.54
N PHE A 54 0.20 0.72 -16.39
CA PHE A 54 0.56 -0.63 -15.97
C PHE A 54 -0.65 -1.46 -15.50
N THR A 55 -1.75 -0.83 -15.09
CA THR A 55 -3.01 -1.54 -14.86
C THR A 55 -3.57 -2.10 -16.17
N LEU A 56 -3.50 -1.35 -17.28
CA LEU A 56 -3.90 -1.85 -18.61
C LEU A 56 -3.01 -3.02 -19.06
N VAL A 57 -1.71 -2.94 -18.81
CA VAL A 57 -0.78 -4.05 -19.05
C VAL A 57 -1.20 -5.28 -18.22
N GLY A 58 -1.61 -5.09 -16.96
CA GLY A 58 -2.15 -6.16 -16.12
C GLY A 58 -3.38 -6.83 -16.70
N LEU A 59 -4.34 -6.05 -17.23
CA LEU A 59 -5.53 -6.56 -17.89
C LEU A 59 -5.20 -7.39 -19.14
N TYR A 60 -4.15 -7.03 -19.88
CA TYR A 60 -3.68 -7.85 -21.00
C TYR A 60 -2.94 -9.12 -20.53
N LEU A 61 -2.11 -9.01 -19.49
CA LEU A 61 -1.27 -10.11 -19.00
C LEU A 61 -2.06 -11.16 -18.23
N VAL A 62 -3.17 -10.81 -17.57
CA VAL A 62 -3.95 -11.76 -16.76
C VAL A 62 -4.48 -12.93 -17.61
N GLU A 63 -4.88 -12.67 -18.85
CA GLU A 63 -5.38 -13.71 -19.76
C GLU A 63 -4.25 -14.61 -20.28
N LYS A 64 -3.03 -14.07 -20.44
CA LYS A 64 -1.87 -14.83 -20.93
C LYS A 64 -1.18 -15.63 -19.83
N ILE A 65 -0.80 -14.97 -18.74
CA ILE A 65 0.04 -15.54 -17.68
C ILE A 65 -0.80 -16.33 -16.66
N GLY A 66 -2.06 -15.94 -16.45
CA GLY A 66 -2.90 -16.48 -15.39
C GLY A 66 -2.86 -15.65 -14.12
N ARG A 67 -3.82 -15.90 -13.22
CA ARG A 67 -4.10 -15.02 -12.08
C ARG A 67 -3.08 -15.23 -10.97
N ARG A 68 -2.71 -16.49 -10.69
CA ARG A 68 -1.77 -16.82 -9.61
C ARG A 68 -0.36 -16.30 -9.92
N ALA A 69 0.16 -16.61 -11.10
CA ALA A 69 1.50 -16.19 -11.50
C ALA A 69 1.64 -14.66 -11.57
N LEU A 70 0.62 -13.95 -12.06
CA LEU A 70 0.63 -12.49 -12.10
C LEU A 70 0.57 -11.87 -10.68
N THR A 71 -0.25 -12.43 -9.78
CA THR A 71 -0.37 -11.96 -8.39
C THR A 71 0.92 -12.21 -7.61
N LEU A 72 1.52 -13.40 -7.71
CA LEU A 72 2.77 -13.71 -7.01
C LEU A 72 3.96 -12.95 -7.60
N GLY A 73 4.04 -12.80 -8.92
CA GLY A 73 5.10 -12.02 -9.58
C GLY A 73 5.05 -10.55 -9.21
N SER A 74 3.87 -9.93 -9.22
CA SER A 74 3.70 -8.54 -8.78
C SER A 74 4.05 -8.34 -7.31
N LEU A 75 3.68 -9.29 -6.44
CA LEU A 75 4.00 -9.22 -5.02
C LEU A 75 5.50 -9.35 -4.75
N LEU A 76 6.21 -10.22 -5.45
CA LEU A 76 7.67 -10.30 -5.39
C LEU A 76 8.33 -8.99 -5.85
N GLY A 77 7.87 -8.43 -6.96
CA GLY A 77 8.35 -7.13 -7.44
C GLY A 77 8.07 -5.99 -6.44
N ALA A 78 6.91 -6.02 -5.78
CA ALA A 78 6.57 -5.09 -4.72
C ALA A 78 7.50 -5.22 -3.50
N VAL A 79 7.80 -6.44 -3.04
CA VAL A 79 8.75 -6.69 -1.93
C VAL A 79 10.15 -6.15 -2.28
N ILE A 80 10.64 -6.42 -3.50
CA ILE A 80 11.94 -5.91 -3.96
C ILE A 80 11.94 -4.37 -3.97
N SER A 81 10.85 -3.75 -4.44
CA SER A 81 10.73 -2.30 -4.49
C SER A 81 10.63 -1.66 -3.10
N LEU A 82 9.94 -2.31 -2.16
CA LEU A 82 9.88 -1.87 -0.75
C LEU A 82 11.25 -1.99 -0.07
N ALA A 83 11.99 -3.06 -0.34
CA ALA A 83 13.37 -3.20 0.14
C ALA A 83 14.28 -2.09 -0.43
N TRP A 84 14.12 -1.76 -1.72
CA TRP A 84 14.83 -0.65 -2.34
C TRP A 84 14.50 0.70 -1.70
N LEU A 85 13.21 0.97 -1.41
CA LEU A 85 12.79 2.15 -0.64
C LEU A 85 13.44 2.19 0.75
N ALA A 86 13.44 1.07 1.47
CA ALA A 86 14.03 0.96 2.80
C ALA A 86 15.54 1.26 2.77
N VAL A 87 16.27 0.70 1.80
CA VAL A 87 17.69 0.98 1.58
C VAL A 87 17.92 2.44 1.19
N GLY A 88 17.10 3.01 0.31
CA GLY A 88 17.19 4.41 -0.11
C GLY A 88 17.01 5.38 1.06
N PHE A 89 16.02 5.15 1.93
CA PHE A 89 15.83 5.95 3.14
C PHE A 89 16.92 5.71 4.18
N TYR A 90 17.46 4.50 4.27
CA TYR A 90 18.59 4.21 5.16
C TYR A 90 19.85 4.97 4.74
N LEU A 91 20.24 4.89 3.46
CA LEU A 91 21.38 5.63 2.91
C LEU A 91 21.17 7.14 3.00
N SER A 92 19.93 7.61 2.81
CA SER A 92 19.58 9.02 3.03
C SER A 92 19.75 9.44 4.49
N SER A 93 19.42 8.57 5.45
CA SER A 93 19.56 8.87 6.89
C SER A 93 21.02 8.98 7.34
N GLU A 94 21.87 8.09 6.85
CA GLU A 94 23.31 8.06 7.17
C GLU A 94 24.08 9.21 6.49
N ASN A 95 23.70 9.59 5.27
CA ASN A 95 24.38 10.63 4.50
C ASN A 95 23.66 11.98 4.59
N THR A 96 23.17 12.32 5.78
CA THR A 96 22.60 13.64 6.04
C THR A 96 23.67 14.68 6.35
N PRO A 97 23.49 15.94 5.93
CA PRO A 97 24.44 16.99 6.22
C PRO A 97 24.44 17.38 7.70
N ALA A 98 25.63 17.70 8.18
CA ALA A 98 25.81 18.24 9.52
C ALA A 98 25.24 19.66 9.64
N VAL A 99 24.96 20.05 10.88
CA VAL A 99 24.65 21.42 11.28
C VAL A 99 25.99 22.15 11.42
N ASN A 100 26.24 23.11 10.54
CA ASN A 100 27.54 23.80 10.46
C ASN A 100 27.51 25.21 11.06
N PHE A 101 26.31 25.73 11.35
CA PHE A 101 26.11 27.08 11.85
C PHE A 101 25.11 27.07 13.01
N VAL A 102 25.55 27.48 14.20
CA VAL A 102 24.68 27.65 15.36
C VAL A 102 24.29 29.12 15.45
N GLU A 103 23.00 29.39 15.32
CA GLU A 103 22.50 30.76 15.42
C GLU A 103 22.51 31.23 16.88
N PRO A 104 23.00 32.44 17.20
CA PRO A 104 23.03 32.95 18.58
C PRO A 104 21.65 32.93 19.25
N VAL A 105 20.60 33.16 18.47
CA VAL A 105 19.20 33.19 18.91
C VAL A 105 18.65 31.79 19.24
N ALA A 106 19.34 30.74 18.78
CA ALA A 106 18.95 29.35 18.97
C ALA A 106 19.75 28.62 20.05
N VAL A 107 20.81 29.21 20.62
CA VAL A 107 21.73 28.55 21.56
C VAL A 107 21.02 28.00 22.80
N ASP A 108 19.99 28.70 23.30
CA ASP A 108 19.22 28.28 24.48
C ASP A 108 18.07 27.31 24.16
N THR A 109 17.95 26.85 22.91
CA THR A 109 16.88 25.94 22.49
C THR A 109 17.32 24.48 22.52
N THR A 110 16.39 23.57 22.79
CA THR A 110 16.63 22.12 22.73
C THR A 110 17.15 21.68 21.36
N CYS A 111 16.76 22.38 20.30
CA CYS A 111 17.17 22.12 18.92
C CYS A 111 18.67 22.36 18.66
N ALA A 112 19.34 23.21 19.44
CA ALA A 112 20.77 23.52 19.22
C ALA A 112 21.72 22.38 19.59
N VAL A 113 21.23 21.34 20.29
CA VAL A 113 22.02 20.18 20.71
C VAL A 113 22.30 19.22 19.54
N HIS A 114 21.46 19.24 18.50
CA HIS A 114 21.57 18.29 17.38
C HIS A 114 22.69 18.66 16.41
N LYS A 115 23.50 17.67 16.04
CA LYS A 115 24.67 17.87 15.16
C LYS A 115 24.38 17.59 13.69
N ASN A 116 23.35 16.82 13.39
CA ASN A 116 23.01 16.39 12.04
C ASN A 116 21.55 16.70 11.72
N CYS A 117 21.24 16.91 10.44
CA CYS A 117 19.86 17.10 10.00
C CYS A 117 18.95 15.95 10.48
N ASN A 118 19.36 14.69 10.31
CA ASN A 118 18.56 13.54 10.74
C ASN A 118 18.21 13.54 12.25
N GLN A 119 19.08 14.09 13.10
CA GLN A 119 18.81 14.20 14.54
C GLN A 119 17.87 15.37 14.83
N CYS A 120 18.09 16.51 14.18
CA CYS A 120 17.22 17.68 14.25
C CYS A 120 15.78 17.34 13.82
N MET A 121 15.64 16.60 12.72
CA MET A 121 14.34 16.24 12.13
C MET A 121 13.61 15.10 12.85
N ARG A 122 14.19 14.52 13.91
CA ARG A 122 13.49 13.53 14.74
C ARG A 122 12.60 14.19 15.78
N ASP A 123 12.92 15.42 16.16
CA ASP A 123 12.13 16.16 17.13
C ASP A 123 11.07 16.99 16.42
N LEU A 124 9.80 16.75 16.76
CA LEU A 124 8.63 17.41 16.14
C LEU A 124 8.66 18.94 16.27
N TYR A 125 9.39 19.46 17.26
CA TYR A 125 9.50 20.90 17.54
C TYR A 125 10.71 21.56 16.86
N CYS A 126 11.48 20.82 16.07
CA CYS A 126 12.69 21.31 15.41
C CYS A 126 12.59 21.16 13.89
N GLY A 127 13.33 21.98 13.17
CA GLY A 127 13.43 21.93 11.72
C GLY A 127 14.78 22.42 11.22
N TYR A 128 15.08 22.11 9.96
CA TYR A 128 16.39 22.32 9.37
C TYR A 128 16.37 23.49 8.39
N CYS A 129 17.13 24.54 8.71
CA CYS A 129 17.29 25.74 7.89
C CYS A 129 18.66 25.71 7.21
N TYR A 130 18.72 25.81 5.88
CA TYR A 130 20.00 25.77 5.16
C TYR A 130 20.00 26.63 3.91
N MET A 131 21.19 26.95 3.39
CA MET A 131 21.34 27.56 2.07
C MET A 131 21.61 26.48 1.03
N ASP A 132 20.79 26.47 -0.02
CA ASP A 132 20.90 25.52 -1.10
C ASP A 132 21.98 25.95 -2.10
N THR A 133 22.99 25.09 -2.29
CA THR A 133 24.02 25.30 -3.30
C THR A 133 24.21 24.04 -4.14
N PHE A 134 24.78 24.19 -5.32
CA PHE A 134 24.98 23.08 -6.26
C PHE A 134 25.82 21.92 -5.69
N ARG A 135 26.67 22.19 -4.68
CA ARG A 135 27.51 21.18 -4.00
C ARG A 135 26.91 20.62 -2.71
N GLY A 136 25.69 21.04 -2.33
CA GLY A 136 25.01 20.60 -1.12
C GLY A 136 24.55 21.75 -0.23
N SER A 137 24.07 21.42 0.97
CA SER A 137 23.63 22.39 1.97
C SER A 137 24.81 23.04 2.69
N VAL A 138 24.84 24.37 2.73
CA VAL A 138 25.83 25.15 3.49
C VAL A 138 25.12 26.08 4.47
N ASN A 139 25.84 26.57 5.48
CA ASN A 139 25.31 27.43 6.53
C ASN A 139 24.00 26.89 7.12
N SER A 140 24.01 25.62 7.50
CA SER A 140 22.87 24.90 8.05
C SER A 140 22.74 25.11 9.55
N SER A 141 21.53 25.41 10.01
CA SER A 141 21.14 25.56 11.41
C SER A 141 19.92 24.69 11.74
N CYS A 142 19.89 24.12 12.95
CA CYS A 142 18.69 23.48 13.51
C CYS A 142 17.94 24.52 14.35
N LEU A 143 16.68 24.80 14.02
CA LEU A 143 15.88 25.85 14.64
C LEU A 143 14.53 25.30 15.10
N PRO A 144 13.88 25.91 16.11
CA PRO A 144 12.54 25.49 16.52
C PRO A 144 11.50 25.78 15.43
N ALA A 145 10.66 24.78 15.16
CA ALA A 145 9.50 24.86 14.29
C ALA A 145 8.29 25.42 15.06
N ASP A 146 7.37 26.06 14.34
CA ASP A 146 6.12 26.53 14.92
C ASP A 146 5.14 25.37 15.16
N TYR A 147 4.39 25.43 16.26
CA TYR A 147 3.47 24.36 16.64
C TYR A 147 2.22 24.32 15.75
N ASP A 148 1.70 25.49 15.36
CA ASP A 148 0.50 25.60 14.53
C ASP A 148 0.86 25.43 13.04
N ASN A 149 2.04 25.92 12.63
CA ASN A 149 2.52 25.81 11.25
C ASN A 149 3.97 25.31 11.18
N PRO A 150 4.21 23.98 11.18
CA PRO A 150 5.56 23.41 11.20
C PRO A 150 6.44 23.77 9.99
N TRP A 151 5.83 24.27 8.91
CA TRP A 151 6.50 24.80 7.72
C TRP A 151 7.14 26.18 7.93
N LEU A 152 7.06 26.75 9.13
CA LEU A 152 7.69 28.02 9.51
C LEU A 152 8.58 27.81 10.74
N SER A 153 9.74 28.48 10.77
CA SER A 153 10.56 28.51 11.98
C SER A 153 10.10 29.64 12.90
N THR A 154 10.09 29.43 14.22
CA THR A 154 9.70 30.47 15.20
C THR A 154 10.83 31.45 15.49
N LYS A 155 12.07 31.03 15.23
CA LYS A 155 13.30 31.80 15.49
C LYS A 155 14.30 31.61 14.36
N GLY A 156 15.22 32.56 14.26
CA GLY A 156 16.37 32.50 13.36
C GLY A 156 16.10 32.97 11.93
N ARG A 157 17.03 32.67 11.01
CA ARG A 157 17.00 33.14 9.61
C ARG A 157 15.82 32.63 8.80
N CYS A 158 15.22 31.51 9.21
CA CYS A 158 14.06 30.92 8.55
C CYS A 158 12.70 31.39 9.13
N ASN A 159 12.68 32.44 9.97
CA ASN A 159 11.48 32.97 10.63
C ASN A 159 10.61 33.87 9.71
N SER A 160 10.44 33.47 8.45
CA SER A 160 9.58 34.18 7.51
C SER A 160 9.03 33.23 6.46
N THR A 161 7.80 33.47 6.03
CA THR A 161 7.15 32.76 4.92
C THR A 161 7.84 33.03 3.58
N TYR A 162 8.47 34.20 3.42
CA TYR A 162 9.24 34.56 2.23
C TYR A 162 10.72 34.63 2.59
N LEU A 163 11.41 33.51 2.38
CA LEU A 163 12.82 33.38 2.71
C LEU A 163 13.68 34.15 1.69
N PRO A 164 14.50 35.14 2.11
CA PRO A 164 15.33 35.90 1.19
C PRO A 164 16.51 35.05 0.66
N GLY A 165 16.72 35.07 -0.65
CA GLY A 165 17.88 34.43 -1.30
C GLY A 165 17.69 32.92 -1.55
N LYS A 166 18.76 32.13 -1.36
CA LYS A 166 18.78 30.66 -1.55
C LYS A 166 18.50 29.88 -0.26
N LEU A 167 17.79 30.47 0.69
CA LEU A 167 17.51 29.87 1.99
C LEU A 167 16.29 28.94 1.88
N THR A 168 16.36 27.75 2.47
CA THR A 168 15.28 26.75 2.43
C THR A 168 15.02 26.22 3.83
N TRP A 169 13.74 26.17 4.20
CA TRP A 169 13.26 25.51 5.40
C TRP A 169 12.81 24.09 5.06
N ALA A 170 13.30 23.10 5.80
CA ALA A 170 12.89 21.71 5.67
C ALA A 170 12.39 21.20 7.03
N TYR A 171 11.13 20.75 7.04
CA TYR A 171 10.45 20.21 8.23
C TYR A 171 10.22 18.69 8.15
N ASP A 172 10.18 18.11 6.95
CA ASP A 172 9.88 16.69 6.74
C ASP A 172 10.91 15.97 5.86
N TYR A 173 12.04 16.59 5.53
CA TYR A 173 13.11 15.95 4.76
C TYR A 173 14.50 16.52 5.09
N CYS A 174 15.54 15.77 4.74
CA CYS A 174 16.92 16.24 4.77
C CYS A 174 17.49 16.24 3.35
N PRO A 175 18.27 17.25 2.95
CA PRO A 175 18.91 17.27 1.64
C PRO A 175 20.02 16.22 1.59
N THR A 176 19.93 15.26 0.67
CA THR A 176 20.91 14.18 0.54
C THR A 176 21.15 13.84 -0.93
N PRO A 177 22.32 13.32 -1.31
CA PRO A 177 22.57 12.86 -2.67
C PRO A 177 21.79 11.59 -3.05
N TYR A 178 21.24 10.88 -2.06
CA TYR A 178 20.50 9.62 -2.24
C TYR A 178 18.98 9.79 -2.32
N ALA A 179 18.48 11.03 -2.33
CA ALA A 179 17.06 11.39 -2.45
C ALA A 179 16.35 10.76 -3.67
N TRP A 180 17.07 10.47 -4.74
CA TRP A 180 16.53 9.84 -5.94
C TRP A 180 16.16 8.36 -5.73
N MET A 181 16.82 7.66 -4.80
CA MET A 181 16.60 6.22 -4.60
C MET A 181 15.18 5.93 -4.08
N PRO A 182 14.65 6.66 -3.07
CA PRO A 182 13.24 6.56 -2.69
C PRO A 182 12.27 6.85 -3.84
N MET A 183 12.58 7.80 -4.74
CA MET A 183 11.70 8.12 -5.87
C MET A 183 11.63 6.98 -6.89
N VAL A 184 12.78 6.43 -7.24
CA VAL A 184 12.85 5.26 -8.12
C VAL A 184 12.16 4.05 -7.48
N GLY A 185 12.37 3.83 -6.18
CA GLY A 185 11.71 2.75 -5.44
C GLY A 185 10.18 2.87 -5.45
N LEU A 186 9.64 4.08 -5.30
CA LEU A 186 8.20 4.33 -5.38
C LEU A 186 7.65 4.04 -6.78
N VAL A 187 8.34 4.49 -7.83
CA VAL A 187 7.92 4.22 -9.21
C VAL A 187 7.98 2.74 -9.53
N LEU A 188 9.08 2.05 -9.16
CA LEU A 188 9.21 0.60 -9.32
C LEU A 188 8.10 -0.15 -8.58
N TYR A 189 7.80 0.26 -7.36
CA TYR A 189 6.71 -0.29 -6.57
C TYR A 189 5.39 -0.20 -7.34
N LEU A 190 5.08 0.96 -7.93
CA LEU A 190 3.85 1.15 -8.71
C LEU A 190 3.81 0.30 -9.98
N VAL A 191 4.93 0.20 -10.69
CA VAL A 191 5.07 -0.62 -11.91
C VAL A 191 4.78 -2.09 -11.63
N PHE A 192 5.31 -2.64 -10.54
CA PHE A 192 5.06 -4.04 -10.18
C PHE A 192 3.71 -4.26 -9.52
N PHE A 193 3.24 -3.30 -8.71
CA PHE A 193 1.98 -3.41 -7.99
C PHE A 193 0.75 -3.32 -8.91
N ALA A 194 0.76 -2.36 -9.84
CA ALA A 194 -0.39 -2.04 -10.69
C ALA A 194 -0.96 -3.22 -11.51
N PRO A 195 -0.16 -4.06 -12.20
CA PRO A 195 -0.71 -5.10 -13.07
C PRO A 195 -1.30 -6.30 -12.31
N GLY A 196 -0.81 -6.60 -11.10
CA GLY A 196 -1.20 -7.80 -10.35
C GLY A 196 -1.93 -7.47 -9.06
N MET A 197 -1.18 -7.07 -8.02
CA MET A 197 -1.75 -6.77 -6.70
C MET A 197 -2.82 -5.68 -6.70
N GLY A 198 -2.86 -4.80 -7.71
CA GLY A 198 -3.94 -3.82 -7.87
C GLY A 198 -5.32 -4.46 -8.15
N PRO A 199 -5.53 -5.05 -9.35
CA PRO A 199 -6.83 -5.60 -9.76
C PRO A 199 -7.08 -7.04 -9.26
N MET A 200 -6.06 -7.88 -9.13
CA MET A 200 -6.25 -9.33 -8.94
C MET A 200 -6.93 -9.70 -7.62
N PRO A 201 -6.63 -9.08 -6.46
CA PRO A 201 -7.36 -9.38 -5.23
C PRO A 201 -8.88 -9.16 -5.35
N TRP A 202 -9.31 -8.11 -6.08
CA TRP A 202 -10.72 -7.82 -6.31
C TRP A 202 -11.37 -8.85 -7.24
N THR A 203 -10.69 -9.21 -8.33
CA THR A 203 -11.16 -10.24 -9.26
C THR A 203 -11.29 -11.59 -8.55
N ILE A 204 -10.25 -12.02 -7.84
CA ILE A 204 -10.24 -13.31 -7.14
C ILE A 204 -11.27 -13.33 -6.01
N ASN A 205 -11.41 -12.25 -5.24
CA ASN A 205 -12.45 -12.13 -4.19
C ASN A 205 -13.84 -12.42 -4.78
N SER A 206 -14.13 -11.97 -6.00
CA SER A 206 -15.42 -12.22 -6.66
C SER A 206 -15.61 -13.65 -7.18
N GLU A 207 -14.52 -14.38 -7.45
CA GLU A 207 -14.52 -15.71 -8.08
C GLU A 207 -14.47 -16.87 -7.07
N ILE A 208 -13.93 -16.65 -5.86
CA ILE A 208 -13.66 -17.74 -4.90
C ILE A 208 -14.91 -18.22 -4.13
N TYR A 209 -15.94 -17.40 -4.02
CA TYR A 209 -17.12 -17.72 -3.20
C TYR A 209 -18.21 -18.44 -3.98
N PRO A 210 -18.88 -19.43 -3.35
CA PRO A 210 -20.03 -20.11 -3.96
C PRO A 210 -21.19 -19.13 -4.15
N LEU A 211 -22.03 -19.38 -5.15
CA LEU A 211 -23.10 -18.46 -5.59
C LEU A 211 -23.99 -17.97 -4.44
N TRP A 212 -24.37 -18.87 -3.52
CA TRP A 212 -25.26 -18.56 -2.39
C TRP A 212 -24.61 -17.66 -1.31
N ALA A 213 -23.28 -17.63 -1.21
CA ALA A 213 -22.53 -16.86 -0.20
C ALA A 213 -21.74 -15.68 -0.80
N ARG A 214 -21.77 -15.49 -2.12
CA ARG A 214 -20.87 -14.58 -2.82
C ARG A 214 -20.98 -13.13 -2.38
N SER A 215 -22.20 -12.62 -2.21
CA SER A 215 -22.42 -11.25 -1.76
C SER A 215 -21.86 -11.01 -0.37
N THR A 216 -22.14 -11.91 0.58
CA THR A 216 -21.65 -11.83 1.97
C THR A 216 -20.13 -11.98 2.03
N GLY A 217 -19.54 -12.90 1.27
CA GLY A 217 -18.09 -13.08 1.19
C GLY A 217 -17.37 -11.84 0.63
N ASN A 218 -17.89 -11.27 -0.46
CA ASN A 218 -17.37 -10.03 -1.04
C ASN A 218 -17.48 -8.86 -0.06
N ALA A 219 -18.60 -8.73 0.64
CA ALA A 219 -18.81 -7.68 1.65
C ALA A 219 -17.82 -7.82 2.81
N ALA A 220 -17.63 -9.04 3.35
CA ALA A 220 -16.68 -9.30 4.43
C ALA A 220 -15.22 -9.03 4.03
N GLY A 221 -14.84 -9.44 2.82
CA GLY A 221 -13.52 -9.16 2.26
C GLY A 221 -13.26 -7.66 2.08
N THR A 222 -14.25 -6.94 1.54
CA THR A 222 -14.17 -5.48 1.37
C THR A 222 -14.11 -4.75 2.71
N PHE A 223 -14.92 -5.15 3.69
CA PHE A 223 -14.88 -4.59 5.04
C PHE A 223 -13.50 -4.77 5.67
N THR A 224 -12.90 -5.96 5.54
CA THR A 224 -11.58 -6.20 6.14
C THR A 224 -10.49 -5.40 5.44
N ASN A 225 -10.58 -5.19 4.13
CA ASN A 225 -9.68 -4.29 3.42
C ASN A 225 -9.74 -2.86 3.94
N TRP A 226 -10.93 -2.26 4.00
CA TRP A 226 -11.07 -0.90 4.48
C TRP A 226 -10.70 -0.77 5.95
N PHE A 227 -11.00 -1.79 6.77
CA PHE A 227 -10.59 -1.84 8.17
C PHE A 227 -9.07 -1.88 8.33
N THR A 228 -8.37 -2.76 7.60
CA THR A 228 -6.90 -2.80 7.67
C THR A 228 -6.26 -1.57 7.04
N ASN A 229 -6.87 -0.99 5.99
CA ASN A 229 -6.46 0.29 5.43
C ASN A 229 -6.56 1.41 6.47
N LEU A 230 -7.63 1.48 7.26
CA LEU A 230 -7.80 2.43 8.35
C LEU A 230 -6.69 2.28 9.40
N ILE A 231 -6.47 1.05 9.89
CA ILE A 231 -5.45 0.76 10.91
C ILE A 231 -4.07 1.23 10.45
N VAL A 232 -3.69 0.88 9.22
CA VAL A 232 -2.36 1.28 8.76
C VAL A 232 -2.30 2.75 8.43
N SER A 233 -3.38 3.34 7.91
CA SER A 233 -3.36 4.77 7.62
C SER A 233 -3.21 5.62 8.89
N MET A 234 -3.81 5.18 10.00
CA MET A 234 -3.64 5.81 11.30
C MET A 234 -2.27 5.56 11.92
N SER A 235 -1.67 4.38 11.69
CA SER A 235 -0.38 4.03 12.30
C SER A 235 0.84 4.47 11.49
N PHE A 236 0.74 4.71 10.18
CA PHE A 236 1.89 4.96 9.30
C PHE A 236 2.80 6.10 9.79
N LEU A 237 2.23 7.29 10.04
CA LEU A 237 3.00 8.46 10.48
C LEU A 237 3.65 8.19 11.85
N SER A 238 2.88 7.68 12.82
CA SER A 238 3.42 7.31 14.13
C SER A 238 4.51 6.24 14.06
N LEU A 239 4.39 5.29 13.12
CA LEU A 239 5.43 4.29 12.87
C LEU A 239 6.70 4.94 12.32
N THR A 240 6.58 5.91 11.41
CA THR A 240 7.75 6.63 10.87
C THR A 240 8.45 7.49 11.91
N GLU A 241 7.75 7.93 12.96
CA GLU A 241 8.31 8.66 14.09
C GLU A 241 9.05 7.72 15.07
N VAL A 242 8.42 6.60 15.46
CA VAL A 242 8.98 5.67 16.46
C VAL A 242 10.06 4.76 15.88
N LEU A 243 9.81 4.14 14.72
CA LEU A 243 10.72 3.17 14.09
C LEU A 243 11.67 3.81 13.08
N THR A 244 11.54 5.12 12.82
CA THR A 244 12.17 5.86 11.71
C THR A 244 11.65 5.44 10.32
N ARG A 245 11.78 6.32 9.33
CA ARG A 245 11.32 6.08 7.95
C ARG A 245 11.83 4.77 7.36
N HIS A 246 13.13 4.52 7.46
CA HIS A 246 13.74 3.30 6.92
C HIS A 246 13.31 2.05 7.69
N GLY A 247 13.14 2.13 9.01
CA GLY A 247 12.63 1.03 9.84
C GLY A 247 11.18 0.68 9.49
N THR A 248 10.33 1.68 9.24
CA THR A 248 8.95 1.48 8.78
C THR A 248 8.89 0.73 7.44
N PHE A 249 9.71 1.11 6.46
CA PHE A 249 9.75 0.39 5.17
C PHE A 249 10.32 -1.03 5.29
N TRP A 250 11.30 -1.27 6.17
CA TRP A 250 11.76 -2.63 6.47
C TRP A 250 10.69 -3.50 7.12
N LEU A 251 9.90 -2.93 8.04
CA LEU A 251 8.75 -3.60 8.64
C LEU A 251 7.73 -4.00 7.58
N TYR A 252 7.35 -3.08 6.69
CA TYR A 252 6.41 -3.39 5.60
C TYR A 252 6.98 -4.37 4.58
N THR A 253 8.28 -4.31 4.29
CA THR A 253 8.95 -5.31 3.44
C THR A 253 8.82 -6.71 4.05
N THR A 254 9.04 -6.84 5.36
CA THR A 254 8.96 -8.11 6.07
C THR A 254 7.52 -8.63 6.12
N LEU A 255 6.54 -7.77 6.43
CA LEU A 255 5.13 -8.14 6.41
C LEU A 255 4.66 -8.56 5.01
N ALA A 256 5.07 -7.82 3.97
CA ALA A 256 4.74 -8.17 2.59
C ALA A 256 5.39 -9.48 2.15
N LEU A 257 6.62 -9.76 2.59
CA LEU A 257 7.31 -11.03 2.32
C LEU A 257 6.60 -12.21 2.99
N LEU A 258 6.29 -12.09 4.29
CA LEU A 258 5.54 -13.13 5.02
C LEU A 258 4.14 -13.35 4.42
N GLY A 259 3.47 -12.25 4.07
CA GLY A 259 2.18 -12.29 3.39
C GLY A 259 2.28 -12.98 2.03
N GLY A 260 3.32 -12.70 1.25
CA GLY A 260 3.55 -13.32 -0.05
C GLY A 260 3.93 -14.78 0.01
N ILE A 261 4.71 -15.20 1.00
CA ILE A 261 4.99 -16.62 1.25
C ILE A 261 3.68 -17.34 1.57
N LEU A 262 2.87 -16.81 2.49
CA LEU A 262 1.58 -17.42 2.82
C LEU A 262 0.65 -17.47 1.60
N LEU A 263 0.63 -16.41 0.80
CA LEU A 263 -0.15 -16.33 -0.42
C LEU A 263 0.26 -17.39 -1.45
N ALA A 264 1.55 -17.63 -1.60
CA ALA A 264 2.08 -18.63 -2.53
C ALA A 264 1.58 -20.05 -2.22
N PHE A 265 1.39 -20.37 -0.93
CA PHE A 265 0.82 -21.64 -0.47
C PHE A 265 -0.71 -21.69 -0.54
N ILE A 266 -1.40 -20.58 -0.27
CA ILE A 266 -2.87 -20.54 -0.20
C ILE A 266 -3.53 -20.41 -1.57
N LEU A 267 -2.91 -19.70 -2.51
CA LEU A 267 -3.54 -19.32 -3.78
C LEU A 267 -3.45 -20.44 -4.82
N PRO A 268 -4.55 -21.13 -5.17
CA PRO A 268 -4.58 -22.01 -6.33
C PRO A 268 -4.69 -21.20 -7.63
N GLU A 269 -4.38 -21.82 -8.77
CA GLU A 269 -4.60 -21.21 -10.08
C GLU A 269 -6.10 -21.27 -10.43
N THR A 270 -6.69 -20.11 -10.78
CA THR A 270 -8.11 -20.00 -11.17
C THR A 270 -8.29 -19.86 -12.69
N LYS A 271 -7.21 -19.76 -13.48
CA LYS A 271 -7.28 -19.57 -14.93
C LYS A 271 -8.08 -20.67 -15.64
N GLY A 272 -9.09 -20.26 -16.41
CA GLY A 272 -9.83 -21.13 -17.33
C GLY A 272 -10.75 -22.16 -16.67
N LYS A 273 -11.09 -21.97 -15.39
CA LYS A 273 -12.03 -22.82 -14.64
C LYS A 273 -13.39 -22.16 -14.51
N THR A 274 -14.47 -22.94 -14.62
CA THR A 274 -15.81 -22.43 -14.32
C THR A 274 -15.97 -22.25 -12.81
N LEU A 275 -16.93 -21.43 -12.37
CA LEU A 275 -17.16 -21.13 -10.95
C LEU A 275 -17.42 -22.41 -10.13
N GLU A 276 -18.09 -23.39 -10.73
CA GLU A 276 -18.40 -24.69 -10.12
C GLU A 276 -17.15 -25.57 -9.97
N GLU A 277 -16.21 -25.49 -10.92
CA GLU A 277 -14.93 -26.20 -10.84
C GLU A 277 -14.00 -25.57 -9.79
N VAL A 278 -14.04 -24.24 -9.62
CA VAL A 278 -13.28 -23.51 -8.58
C VAL A 278 -13.70 -23.95 -7.18
N GLU A 279 -14.99 -24.17 -6.94
CA GLU A 279 -15.49 -24.75 -5.68
C GLU A 279 -14.83 -26.12 -5.37
N GLY A 280 -14.65 -26.96 -6.40
CA GLY A 280 -13.99 -28.26 -6.27
C GLY A 280 -12.50 -28.18 -5.91
N VAL A 281 -11.81 -27.12 -6.36
CA VAL A 281 -10.39 -26.88 -6.04
C VAL A 281 -10.21 -26.45 -4.58
N PHE A 282 -11.08 -25.59 -4.06
CA PHE A 282 -11.03 -25.14 -2.66
C PHE A 282 -11.65 -26.13 -1.66
N ALA A 283 -12.37 -27.16 -2.14
CA ALA A 283 -12.94 -28.23 -1.30
C ALA A 283 -11.90 -29.28 -0.85
N LYS A 284 -10.72 -29.36 -1.48
CA LYS A 284 -9.66 -30.29 -1.08
C LYS A 284 -8.95 -29.83 0.21
N SER A 285 -8.72 -30.77 1.13
CA SER A 285 -7.88 -30.56 2.32
C SER A 285 -6.41 -30.36 1.93
N TRP A 286 -5.70 -29.51 2.67
CA TRP A 286 -4.37 -28.97 2.34
C TRP A 286 -3.26 -30.03 2.15
N CYS A 287 -3.49 -31.29 2.54
CA CYS A 287 -2.51 -32.37 2.50
C CYS A 287 -2.93 -33.62 1.71
N ALA A 288 -4.08 -33.64 1.03
CA ALA A 288 -4.51 -34.84 0.31
C ALA A 288 -4.12 -34.77 -1.19
N GLN A 289 -2.86 -35.07 -1.49
CA GLN A 289 -2.44 -35.47 -2.85
C GLN A 289 -2.97 -36.87 -3.15
N GLY A 290 -4.26 -36.98 -3.43
CA GLY A 290 -4.88 -38.18 -3.99
C GLY A 290 -5.30 -37.93 -5.45
N PRO A 291 -5.15 -38.94 -6.34
CA PRO A 291 -5.52 -38.82 -7.74
C PRO A 291 -7.01 -38.52 -7.90
N ILE A 292 -7.34 -37.88 -9.03
CA ILE A 292 -8.67 -37.41 -9.40
C ILE A 292 -9.60 -38.62 -9.53
N LEU A 293 -10.44 -38.86 -8.53
CA LEU A 293 -11.68 -39.60 -8.75
C LEU A 293 -12.73 -38.58 -9.20
N PRO A 294 -13.33 -38.74 -10.39
CA PRO A 294 -14.39 -37.85 -10.85
C PRO A 294 -15.61 -38.04 -9.94
N SER A 295 -15.77 -37.13 -8.97
CA SER A 295 -17.03 -36.96 -8.26
C SER A 295 -18.01 -36.30 -9.22
N VAL A 296 -18.68 -37.13 -10.00
CA VAL A 296 -19.92 -36.74 -10.69
C VAL A 296 -20.93 -36.44 -9.60
N LYS A 297 -21.05 -35.17 -9.19
CA LYS A 297 -22.25 -34.69 -8.52
C LYS A 297 -23.34 -34.70 -9.58
N SER A 298 -24.14 -35.76 -9.63
CA SER A 298 -25.38 -35.79 -10.40
C SER A 298 -26.30 -34.70 -9.84
N ILE A 299 -26.41 -33.58 -10.56
CA ILE A 299 -27.43 -32.57 -10.29
C ILE A 299 -28.77 -33.22 -10.68
N GLN A 300 -29.47 -33.74 -9.68
CA GLN A 300 -30.81 -34.26 -9.87
C GLN A 300 -31.75 -33.05 -9.97
N TYR A 301 -32.10 -32.68 -11.20
CA TYR A 301 -33.13 -31.66 -11.45
C TYR A 301 -34.48 -32.22 -10.97
N VAL A 302 -34.91 -31.82 -9.78
CA VAL A 302 -36.29 -32.05 -9.34
C VAL A 302 -37.17 -31.10 -10.14
N HIS A 303 -37.79 -31.63 -11.19
CA HIS A 303 -38.80 -30.90 -11.94
C HIS A 303 -40.05 -30.78 -11.06
N ILE A 304 -40.17 -29.66 -10.34
CA ILE A 304 -41.39 -29.33 -9.61
C ILE A 304 -42.44 -29.00 -10.68
N ARG A 305 -43.27 -29.98 -11.04
CA ARG A 305 -44.51 -29.71 -11.79
C ARG A 305 -45.40 -28.84 -10.90
N GLY A 306 -45.58 -27.58 -11.30
CA GLY A 306 -46.56 -26.70 -10.68
C GLY A 306 -47.95 -27.34 -10.75
N LEU A 307 -48.55 -27.58 -9.59
CA LEU A 307 -49.98 -27.85 -9.48
C LEU A 307 -50.71 -26.54 -9.79
N ASN A 308 -51.25 -26.42 -11.01
CA ASN A 308 -52.28 -25.42 -11.31
C ASN A 308 -53.51 -25.75 -10.47
N ARG A 309 -53.68 -25.04 -9.35
CA ARG A 309 -54.92 -25.04 -8.57
C ARG A 309 -55.78 -23.90 -9.11
N ASP A 310 -56.48 -24.15 -10.21
CA ASP A 310 -57.57 -23.29 -10.65
C ASP A 310 -58.73 -23.46 -9.66
N GLY A 311 -58.92 -22.43 -8.84
CA GLY A 311 -60.10 -22.29 -7.99
C GLY A 311 -61.01 -21.25 -8.60
N ARG A 312 -62.05 -21.69 -9.33
CA ARG A 312 -63.27 -20.93 -9.54
C ARG A 312 -64.42 -21.82 -10.04
N GLU A 313 -65.46 -21.85 -9.20
CA GLU A 313 -66.90 -21.95 -9.48
C GLU A 313 -67.44 -23.18 -10.23
N SER A 314 -68.23 -24.01 -9.52
CA SER A 314 -69.71 -23.99 -9.64
C SER A 314 -70.34 -25.17 -8.88
N GLU A 315 -70.68 -24.94 -7.62
CA GLU A 315 -71.79 -25.64 -6.96
C GLU A 315 -73.07 -24.98 -7.47
N LEU A 316 -73.84 -25.67 -8.31
CA LEU A 316 -75.29 -25.48 -8.48
C LEU A 316 -75.84 -26.58 -9.41
N ASP A 317 -76.71 -27.39 -8.80
CA ASP A 317 -77.86 -28.12 -9.36
C ASP A 317 -77.66 -29.37 -10.24
N SER A 318 -77.92 -30.52 -9.60
CA SER A 318 -78.62 -31.69 -10.15
C SER A 318 -80.00 -31.77 -9.48
N PRO A 319 -81.07 -32.31 -10.08
CA PRO A 319 -81.08 -33.33 -11.15
C PRO A 319 -81.74 -32.91 -12.47
#